data_AF-A0A958BCL5-F1
#
_entry.id   AF-A0A958BCL5-F1
#
_cell.length_a   1.000
_cell.length_b   1.000
_cell.length_c   1.000
_cell.angle_alpha   90.00
_cell.angle_beta   90.00
_cell.angle_gamma   90.00
#
_symmetry.space_group_name_H-M   'P 1'
#
loop_
_entity.id
_entity.type
_entity.pdbx_description
1 polymer ?
#
loop_
_entity_poly.entity_id
_entity_poly.type
_entity_poly.pdbx_seq_one_letter_code
_entity_poly.pdbx_strand_id
1 'polypeptide(L)'
;FDFLLDSPQFDFMYLLPYTERRALVNAAFVTPFATRVSREHCAEVIDRYLADRFGCSRYRVTRQSFGRLPLASRFPERRPGSRVLPIGVRSGMIKASTSYAFTRILADSRRIAASMAKTGQPYYRARTAWYYRAADRRSARIFQRSPALAQELMFGMFTPERGDLALAFLDERNDLAENRRLFEAVPPETLKRFLRQLLGLGGGAPVASERTA
;
A
#
# COMPACT_ATOMS: atom_id res chain seq x y z
N PHE A 1 1.97 -10.63 -7.31
CA PHE A 1 1.81 -10.73 -5.85
C PHE A 1 1.21 -12.09 -5.56
N ASP A 2 1.69 -12.79 -4.54
CA ASP A 2 1.11 -14.03 -4.06
C ASP A 2 0.36 -13.72 -2.75
N PHE A 3 -0.97 -13.64 -2.80
CA PHE A 3 -1.83 -13.27 -1.66
C PHE A 3 -2.31 -14.51 -0.86
N LEU A 4 -1.60 -15.64 -0.98
CA LEU A 4 -2.03 -16.97 -0.51
C LEU A 4 -1.57 -17.32 0.90
N LEU A 5 -1.39 -16.33 1.78
CA LEU A 5 -1.53 -16.66 3.18
C LEU A 5 -3.02 -16.98 3.35
N ASP A 6 -3.38 -18.22 3.72
CA ASP A 6 -4.72 -18.59 4.18
C ASP A 6 -5.04 -17.83 5.47
N SER A 7 -5.13 -16.51 5.33
CA SER A 7 -5.29 -15.52 6.35
C SER A 7 -6.58 -14.78 6.02
N PRO A 8 -7.51 -14.64 6.98
CA PRO A 8 -8.68 -13.78 6.81
C PRO A 8 -8.31 -12.28 6.79
N GLN A 9 -7.01 -11.97 6.89
CA GLN A 9 -6.45 -10.61 6.82
C GLN A 9 -5.83 -10.36 5.44
N PHE A 10 -5.70 -9.08 5.09
CA PHE A 10 -5.09 -8.65 3.83
C PHE A 10 -3.56 -8.80 3.83
N ASP A 11 -3.07 -10.00 4.10
CA ASP A 11 -1.65 -10.33 4.12
C ASP A 11 -1.22 -10.85 2.75
N PHE A 12 0.03 -10.60 2.37
CA PHE A 12 0.53 -11.02 1.08
C PHE A 12 2.04 -11.22 1.05
N MET A 13 2.46 -12.04 0.10
CA MET A 13 3.85 -12.29 -0.21
C MET A 13 4.16 -11.88 -1.63
N TYR A 14 5.43 -11.60 -1.90
CA TYR A 14 5.90 -11.51 -3.27
C TYR A 14 7.36 -11.93 -3.36
N LEU A 15 7.70 -12.47 -4.53
CA LEU A 15 9.05 -12.81 -4.93
C LEU A 15 9.40 -11.96 -6.15
N LEU A 16 10.53 -11.25 -6.08
CA LEU A 16 11.07 -10.47 -7.18
C LEU A 16 12.47 -10.99 -7.53
N PRO A 17 12.63 -11.69 -8.65
CA PRO A 17 13.94 -12.19 -9.08
C PRO A 17 14.80 -11.03 -9.59
N TYR A 18 16.07 -11.01 -9.16
CA TYR A 18 17.11 -10.16 -9.73
C TYR A 18 17.94 -10.91 -10.76
N THR A 19 18.15 -12.20 -10.52
CA THR A 19 18.84 -13.17 -11.37
C THR A 19 18.21 -14.54 -11.13
N GLU A 20 18.59 -15.55 -11.91
CA GLU A 20 18.13 -16.93 -11.72
C GLU A 20 18.38 -17.50 -10.31
N ARG A 21 19.41 -17.00 -9.60
CA ARG A 21 19.81 -17.52 -8.28
C ARG A 21 19.70 -16.50 -7.15
N ARG A 22 19.06 -15.35 -7.41
CA ARG A 22 18.94 -14.27 -6.43
C ARG A 22 17.60 -13.56 -6.59
N ALA A 23 16.81 -13.55 -5.52
CA ALA A 23 15.52 -12.88 -5.47
C ALA A 23 15.34 -12.16 -4.13
N LEU A 24 14.47 -11.14 -4.13
CA LEU A 24 13.85 -10.61 -2.93
C LEU A 24 12.60 -11.44 -2.65
N VAL A 25 12.43 -11.88 -1.41
CA VAL A 25 11.20 -12.51 -0.93
C VAL A 25 10.69 -11.66 0.23
N ASN A 26 9.43 -11.25 0.18
CA ASN A 26 8.85 -10.35 1.16
C ASN A 26 7.53 -10.90 1.68
N ALA A 27 7.38 -10.94 3.00
CA ALA A 27 6.10 -11.09 3.68
C ALA A 27 5.58 -9.72 4.13
N ALA A 28 4.34 -9.40 3.79
CA ALA A 28 3.65 -8.18 4.20
C ALA A 28 2.39 -8.56 4.97
N PHE A 29 2.29 -8.07 6.22
CA PHE A 29 1.13 -8.28 7.08
C PHE A 29 0.37 -6.98 7.23
N VAL A 30 -0.93 -6.99 6.95
CA VAL A 30 -1.81 -5.82 7.11
C VAL A 30 -2.71 -6.06 8.31
N THR A 31 -2.26 -5.57 9.46
CA THR A 31 -2.87 -5.88 10.75
C THR A 31 -2.94 -4.64 11.66
N PRO A 32 -3.99 -4.48 12.48
CA PRO A 32 -4.02 -3.47 13.54
C PRO A 32 -3.01 -3.76 14.65
N PHE A 33 -2.47 -4.98 14.75
CA PHE A 33 -1.55 -5.40 15.79
C PHE A 33 -0.09 -5.50 15.31
N ALA A 34 0.37 -4.51 14.54
CA ALA A 34 1.69 -4.55 13.89
C ALA A 34 2.88 -4.73 14.87
N THR A 35 2.72 -4.36 16.15
CA THR A 35 3.72 -4.58 17.19
C THR A 35 3.92 -6.05 17.55
N ARG A 36 2.91 -6.90 17.30
CA ARG A 36 2.97 -8.36 17.53
C ARG A 36 3.66 -9.10 16.39
N VAL A 37 3.82 -8.48 15.22
CA VAL A 37 4.58 -9.05 14.11
C VAL A 37 6.06 -8.84 14.38
N SER A 38 6.79 -9.95 14.55
CA SER A 38 8.24 -9.98 14.76
C SER A 38 8.99 -10.31 13.46
N ARG A 39 10.30 -10.08 13.46
CA ARG A 39 11.17 -10.43 12.34
C ARG A 39 11.24 -11.94 12.15
N GLU A 40 11.29 -12.67 13.26
CA GLU A 40 11.39 -14.12 13.35
C GLU A 40 10.15 -14.76 12.74
N HIS A 41 8.96 -14.26 13.11
CA HIS A 41 7.71 -14.72 12.52
C HIS A 41 7.67 -14.49 11.00
N CYS A 42 8.12 -13.33 10.52
CA CYS A 42 8.22 -13.09 9.07
C CYS A 42 9.16 -14.09 8.38
N ALA A 43 10.30 -14.41 9.00
CA ALA A 43 11.26 -15.36 8.46
C ALA A 43 10.67 -16.78 8.38
N GLU A 44 10.00 -17.26 9.44
CA GLU A 44 9.32 -18.55 9.46
C GLU A 44 8.25 -18.66 8.37
N VAL A 45 7.47 -17.59 8.15
CA VAL A 45 6.44 -17.57 7.11
C VAL A 45 7.08 -17.61 5.72
N ILE A 46 8.21 -16.90 5.50
CA ILE A 46 8.98 -16.95 4.25
C ILE A 46 9.57 -18.35 4.02
N ASP A 47 10.12 -18.99 5.06
CA ASP A 47 10.68 -20.33 4.99
C ASP A 47 9.65 -21.35 4.53
N ARG A 48 8.48 -21.36 5.18
CA ARG A 48 7.37 -22.24 4.78
C ARG A 48 6.92 -21.96 3.35
N TYR A 49 6.73 -20.69 3.00
CA TYR A 49 6.33 -20.31 1.64
C TYR A 49 7.31 -20.82 0.58
N LEU A 50 8.63 -20.68 0.82
CA LEU A 50 9.65 -21.17 -0.12
C LEU A 50 9.68 -22.70 -0.21
N ALA A 51 9.51 -23.40 0.92
CA ALA A 51 9.45 -24.85 0.95
C ALA A 51 8.19 -25.38 0.23
N ASP A 52 7.01 -24.87 0.57
CA ASP A 52 5.74 -25.38 0.10
C ASP A 52 5.48 -25.05 -1.39
N ARG A 53 5.90 -23.86 -1.84
CA ARG A 53 5.59 -23.37 -3.20
C ARG A 53 6.68 -23.68 -4.22
N PHE A 54 7.93 -23.72 -3.78
CA PHE A 54 9.08 -23.88 -4.68
C PHE A 54 9.94 -25.10 -4.35
N GLY A 55 9.59 -25.89 -3.32
CA GLY A 55 10.45 -26.99 -2.85
C GLY A 55 11.82 -26.51 -2.35
N CYS A 56 11.95 -25.21 -2.05
CA CYS A 56 13.23 -24.58 -1.76
C CYS A 56 13.49 -24.55 -0.25
N SER A 57 14.17 -25.58 0.25
CA SER A 57 14.57 -25.71 1.65
C SER A 57 16.00 -25.22 1.95
N ARG A 58 16.78 -24.91 0.90
CA ARG A 58 18.16 -24.46 1.02
C ARG A 58 18.39 -23.19 0.22
N TYR A 59 18.66 -22.10 0.92
CA TYR A 59 19.01 -20.83 0.32
C TYR A 59 19.94 -20.06 1.25
N ARG A 60 20.59 -19.01 0.72
CA ARG A 60 21.47 -18.14 1.49
C ARG A 60 20.86 -16.75 1.60
N VAL A 61 20.63 -16.32 2.84
CA VAL A 61 20.22 -14.94 3.14
C VAL A 61 21.41 -14.01 2.92
N THR A 62 21.31 -13.11 1.94
CA THR A 62 22.37 -12.11 1.67
C THR A 62 22.08 -10.74 2.30
N ARG A 63 20.82 -10.45 2.58
CA ARG A 63 20.36 -9.21 3.24
C ARG A 63 18.98 -9.44 3.83
N GLN A 64 18.69 -8.79 4.95
CA GLN A 64 17.35 -8.74 5.54
C GLN A 64 16.97 -7.32 5.90
N SER A 65 15.70 -7.00 5.76
CA SER A 65 15.09 -5.77 6.25
C SER A 65 13.78 -6.11 6.94
N PHE A 66 13.47 -5.34 7.98
CA PHE A 66 12.19 -5.41 8.67
C PHE A 66 11.71 -3.98 8.90
N GLY A 67 10.42 -3.74 8.72
CA GLY A 67 9.84 -2.42 8.84
C GLY A 67 8.35 -2.49 9.08
N ARG A 68 7.81 -1.39 9.62
CA ARG A 68 6.38 -1.22 9.85
C ARG A 68 5.98 0.09 9.18
N LEU A 69 4.97 0.04 8.32
CA LEU A 69 4.42 1.21 7.66
C LEU A 69 2.98 1.43 8.13
N PRO A 70 2.62 2.66 8.52
CA PRO A 70 1.26 2.95 8.96
C PRO A 70 0.29 2.91 7.77
N LEU A 71 -0.86 2.27 7.97
CA LEU A 71 -2.03 2.42 7.09
C LEU A 71 -2.99 3.41 7.76
N ALA A 72 -2.88 4.68 7.39
CA ALA A 72 -3.62 5.77 8.03
C ALA A 72 -4.58 6.44 7.06
N SER A 73 -5.76 6.81 7.56
CA SER A 73 -6.76 7.56 6.79
C SER A 73 -6.29 8.98 6.42
N ARG A 74 -5.32 9.52 7.15
CA ARG A 74 -4.75 10.84 6.88
C ARG A 74 -3.26 10.85 7.20
N PHE A 75 -2.50 11.44 6.30
CA PHE A 75 -1.11 11.81 6.52
C PHE A 75 -0.96 13.34 6.59
N PRO A 76 0.10 13.85 7.24
CA PRO A 76 0.39 15.27 7.27
C PRO A 76 0.54 15.83 5.86
N GLU A 77 -0.01 17.02 5.61
CA GLU A 77 0.37 17.79 4.43
C GLU A 77 1.77 18.35 4.64
N ARG A 78 2.59 18.35 3.57
CA ARG A 78 3.92 18.96 3.63
C ARG A 78 3.80 20.43 3.99
N ARG A 79 4.42 20.80 5.11
CA ARG A 79 4.63 22.19 5.52
C ARG A 79 6.12 22.49 5.52
N PRO A 80 6.64 23.29 4.57
CA PRO A 80 8.03 23.70 4.60
C PRO A 80 8.28 24.60 5.81
N GLY A 81 9.35 24.32 6.56
CA GLY A 81 9.89 25.26 7.54
C GLY A 81 10.85 26.26 6.89
N SER A 82 11.37 27.20 7.68
CA SER A 82 12.32 28.22 7.20
C SER A 82 13.64 27.64 6.69
N ARG A 83 14.12 26.53 7.28
CA ARG A 83 15.39 25.87 6.93
C ARG A 83 15.28 24.37 6.72
N VAL A 84 14.12 23.77 6.95
CA VAL A 84 13.92 22.32 6.93
C VAL A 84 12.71 21.98 6.09
N LEU A 85 12.90 21.09 5.11
CA LEU A 85 11.83 20.50 4.34
C LEU A 85 11.65 19.04 4.76
N PRO A 86 10.48 18.63 5.28
CA PRO A 86 10.20 17.23 5.47
C PRO A 86 10.06 16.54 4.11
N ILE A 87 10.51 15.29 4.01
CA ILE A 87 10.36 14.42 2.82
C ILE A 87 9.80 13.06 3.24
N GLY A 88 9.45 12.23 2.26
CA GLY A 88 9.02 10.86 2.53
C GLY A 88 7.64 10.75 3.18
N VAL A 89 7.45 9.68 3.96
CA VAL A 89 6.20 9.40 4.70
C VAL A 89 5.80 10.57 5.61
N ARG A 90 6.78 11.24 6.24
CA ARG A 90 6.55 12.42 7.10
C ARG A 90 5.91 13.59 6.36
N SER A 91 6.03 13.63 5.03
CA SER A 91 5.42 14.63 4.15
C SER A 91 4.17 14.14 3.43
N GLY A 92 3.62 12.99 3.85
CA GLY A 92 2.45 12.40 3.21
C GLY A 92 2.74 11.81 1.83
N MET A 93 4.01 11.52 1.50
CA MET A 93 4.38 10.84 0.24
C MET A 93 4.14 9.33 0.33
N ILE A 94 2.95 8.95 0.77
CA ILE A 94 2.48 7.58 0.97
C ILE A 94 1.01 7.51 0.59
N LYS A 95 0.59 6.45 -0.09
CA LYS A 95 -0.80 6.21 -0.43
C LYS A 95 -1.53 5.68 0.79
N ALA A 96 -2.59 6.36 1.20
CA ALA A 96 -3.22 6.11 2.50
C ALA A 96 -3.90 4.74 2.60
N SER A 97 -4.44 4.25 1.49
CA SER A 97 -5.17 2.98 1.42
C SER A 97 -4.27 1.75 1.35
N THR A 98 -3.01 1.88 0.89
CA THR A 98 -2.14 0.73 0.60
C THR A 98 -0.75 0.83 1.21
N SER A 99 -0.45 1.94 1.91
CA SER A 99 0.88 2.26 2.44
C SER A 99 1.99 2.31 1.38
N TYR A 100 1.63 2.39 0.10
CA TYR A 100 2.58 2.44 -1.00
C TYR A 100 3.29 3.80 -1.06
N ALA A 101 4.62 3.81 -1.04
CA ALA A 101 5.39 5.06 -0.93
C ALA A 101 6.57 5.17 -1.91
N PHE A 102 7.19 4.07 -2.34
CA PHE A 102 8.53 4.12 -2.95
C PHE A 102 8.64 5.07 -4.15
N THR A 103 7.86 4.84 -5.22
CA THR A 103 7.89 5.69 -6.43
C THR A 103 7.32 7.08 -6.16
N ARG A 104 6.40 7.23 -5.21
CA ARG A 104 5.88 8.54 -4.77
C ARG A 104 6.98 9.38 -4.13
N ILE A 105 7.77 8.79 -3.24
CA ILE A 105 8.94 9.42 -2.60
C ILE A 105 10.00 9.73 -3.66
N LEU A 106 10.27 8.82 -4.59
CA LEU A 106 11.25 9.07 -5.65
C LEU A 106 10.84 10.23 -6.56
N ALA A 107 9.57 10.26 -6.99
CA ALA A 107 9.03 11.35 -7.79
C ALA A 107 9.07 12.68 -7.03
N ASP A 108 8.78 12.64 -5.73
CA ASP A 108 8.88 13.80 -4.85
C ASP A 108 10.30 14.33 -4.74
N SER A 109 11.28 13.46 -4.48
CA SER A 109 12.70 13.81 -4.42
C SER A 109 13.18 14.45 -5.72
N ARG A 110 12.76 13.92 -6.87
CA ARG A 110 13.08 14.50 -8.19
C ARG A 110 12.52 15.92 -8.34
N ARG A 111 11.28 16.16 -7.92
CA ARG A 111 10.66 17.50 -8.00
C ARG A 111 11.31 18.50 -7.02
N ILE A 112 11.72 18.04 -5.84
CA ILE A 112 12.49 18.85 -4.88
C ILE A 112 13.82 19.28 -5.51
N ALA A 113 14.57 18.33 -6.08
CA ALA A 113 15.85 18.62 -6.74
C ALA A 113 15.68 19.59 -7.92
N ALA A 114 14.67 19.37 -8.76
CA ALA A 114 14.37 20.25 -9.89
C ALA A 114 13.96 21.67 -9.43
N SER A 115 13.16 21.79 -8.37
CA SER A 115 12.82 23.09 -7.79
C SER A 115 14.06 23.80 -7.27
N MET A 116 14.91 23.10 -6.53
CA MET A 116 16.14 23.66 -5.97
C MET A 116 17.06 24.17 -7.09
N ALA A 117 17.22 23.39 -8.17
CA ALA A 117 18.02 23.80 -9.32
C ALA A 117 17.46 25.05 -10.04
N LYS A 118 16.14 25.21 -10.08
CA LYS A 118 15.47 26.32 -10.80
C LYS A 118 15.31 27.60 -9.96
N THR A 119 15.02 27.47 -8.67
CA THR A 119 14.58 28.59 -7.82
C THR A 119 15.48 28.81 -6.61
N GLY A 120 16.47 27.94 -6.37
CA GLY A 120 17.24 27.89 -5.14
C GLY A 120 16.45 27.38 -3.93
N GLN A 121 15.17 27.03 -4.09
CA GLN A 121 14.30 26.60 -3.00
C GLN A 121 13.93 25.11 -3.15
N PRO A 122 14.07 24.29 -2.09
CA PRO A 122 13.73 22.86 -2.14
C PRO A 122 12.21 22.59 -2.17
N TYR A 123 11.37 23.59 -2.44
CA TYR A 123 9.93 23.48 -2.28
C TYR A 123 9.18 23.64 -3.61
N TYR A 124 8.24 22.72 -3.86
CA TYR A 124 7.27 22.83 -4.92
C TYR A 124 5.86 22.59 -4.38
N ARG A 125 4.85 23.19 -5.03
CA ARG A 125 3.45 22.94 -4.70
C ARG A 125 3.00 21.62 -5.31
N ALA A 126 2.81 20.60 -4.48
CA ALA A 126 2.26 19.33 -4.92
C ALA A 126 0.79 19.47 -5.32
N ARG A 127 0.38 18.80 -6.40
CA ARG A 127 -1.01 18.65 -6.82
C ARG A 127 -1.40 17.19 -6.70
N THR A 128 -2.30 16.87 -5.79
CA THR A 128 -2.97 15.58 -5.73
C THR A 128 -4.42 15.78 -6.12
N ALA A 129 -4.90 14.94 -7.05
CA ALA A 129 -6.29 15.00 -7.47
C ALA A 129 -7.22 14.81 -6.26
N TRP A 130 -8.29 15.60 -6.20
CA TRP A 130 -9.18 15.63 -5.03
C TRP A 130 -9.86 14.27 -4.79
N TYR A 131 -10.14 13.52 -5.86
CA TYR A 131 -10.84 12.25 -5.78
C TYR A 131 -9.99 11.15 -5.13
N TYR A 132 -8.67 11.11 -5.34
CA TYR A 132 -7.79 10.21 -4.60
C TYR A 132 -7.78 10.53 -3.10
N ARG A 133 -7.70 11.80 -2.73
CA ARG A 133 -7.75 12.21 -1.31
C ARG A 133 -9.07 11.83 -0.63
N ALA A 134 -10.20 11.98 -1.34
CA ALA A 134 -11.51 11.60 -0.82
C ALA A 134 -11.67 10.07 -0.73
N ALA A 135 -11.28 9.34 -1.79
CA ALA A 135 -11.40 7.89 -1.87
C ALA A 135 -10.48 7.18 -0.87
N ASP A 136 -9.21 7.58 -0.75
CA ASP A 136 -8.25 6.89 0.12
C ASP A 136 -8.63 6.98 1.60
N ARG A 137 -9.18 8.12 2.05
CA ARG A 137 -9.69 8.30 3.42
C ARG A 137 -10.79 7.30 3.79
N ARG A 138 -11.66 6.98 2.84
CA ARG A 138 -12.76 6.03 3.06
C ARG A 138 -12.27 4.59 2.87
N SER A 139 -11.46 4.35 1.84
CA SER A 139 -10.88 3.05 1.52
C SER A 139 -10.01 2.52 2.66
N ALA A 140 -9.15 3.36 3.25
CA ALA A 140 -8.35 2.97 4.40
C ALA A 140 -9.21 2.49 5.60
N ARG A 141 -10.36 3.14 5.83
CA ARG A 141 -11.31 2.72 6.87
C ARG A 141 -12.02 1.42 6.51
N ILE A 142 -12.37 1.22 5.24
CA ILE A 142 -12.96 -0.04 4.75
C ILE A 142 -11.96 -1.18 4.93
N PHE A 143 -10.70 -0.97 4.59
CA PHE A 143 -9.67 -2.01 4.69
C PHE A 143 -9.41 -2.43 6.13
N GLN A 144 -9.51 -1.49 7.08
CA GLN A 144 -9.45 -1.80 8.51
C GLN A 144 -10.68 -2.59 9.01
N ARG A 145 -11.88 -2.33 8.47
CA ARG A 145 -13.15 -2.95 8.91
C ARG A 145 -13.46 -4.27 8.21
N SER A 146 -12.96 -4.44 6.99
CA SER A 146 -13.24 -5.61 6.16
C SER A 146 -11.96 -6.03 5.41
N PRO A 147 -10.97 -6.63 6.10
CA PRO A 147 -9.71 -7.05 5.48
C PRO A 147 -9.91 -8.03 4.31
N ALA A 148 -10.85 -8.98 4.44
CA ALA A 148 -11.19 -9.90 3.35
C ALA A 148 -11.68 -9.17 2.08
N LEU A 149 -12.53 -8.14 2.24
CA LEU A 149 -12.99 -7.33 1.12
C LEU A 149 -11.84 -6.53 0.49
N ALA A 150 -10.90 -6.03 1.31
CA ALA A 150 -9.70 -5.36 0.81
C ALA A 150 -8.81 -6.31 0.00
N GLN A 151 -8.64 -7.54 0.49
CA GLN A 151 -7.88 -8.58 -0.19
C GLN A 151 -8.49 -8.96 -1.53
N GLU A 152 -9.79 -9.25 -1.58
CA GLU A 152 -10.50 -9.53 -2.83
C GLU A 152 -10.36 -8.35 -3.83
N LEU A 153 -10.54 -7.12 -3.35
CA LEU A 153 -10.43 -5.92 -4.19
C LEU A 153 -9.02 -5.77 -4.77
N MET A 154 -8.00 -5.89 -3.92
CA MET A 154 -6.60 -5.76 -4.33
C MET A 154 -6.21 -6.92 -5.25
N PHE A 155 -6.62 -8.16 -4.96
CA PHE A 155 -6.37 -9.29 -5.85
C PHE A 155 -6.95 -9.05 -7.25
N GLY A 156 -8.19 -8.57 -7.34
CA GLY A 156 -8.82 -8.22 -8.61
C GLY A 156 -8.15 -7.07 -9.36
N MET A 157 -7.50 -6.14 -8.67
CA MET A 157 -6.77 -5.04 -9.31
C MET A 157 -5.36 -5.42 -9.78
N PHE A 158 -4.68 -6.34 -9.07
CA PHE A 158 -3.26 -6.67 -9.30
C PHE A 158 -3.07 -7.93 -10.16
N THR A 159 -3.70 -7.94 -11.33
CA THR A 159 -3.53 -9.01 -12.31
C THR A 159 -2.27 -8.82 -13.17
N PRO A 160 -1.66 -9.88 -13.71
CA PRO A 160 -0.45 -9.78 -14.53
C PRO A 160 -0.59 -8.82 -15.72
N GLU A 161 -1.74 -8.83 -16.40
CA GLU A 161 -2.02 -8.01 -17.57
C GLU A 161 -2.35 -6.55 -17.26
N ARG A 162 -2.52 -6.20 -15.98
CA ARG A 162 -2.85 -4.84 -15.51
C ARG A 162 -1.84 -4.29 -14.52
N GLY A 163 -0.67 -4.93 -14.38
CA GLY A 163 0.36 -4.53 -13.42
C GLY A 163 0.72 -3.05 -13.50
N ASP A 164 0.97 -2.52 -14.69
CA ASP A 164 1.31 -1.09 -14.88
C ASP A 164 0.17 -0.16 -14.47
N LEU A 165 -1.07 -0.54 -14.79
CA LEU A 165 -2.28 0.20 -14.45
C LEU A 165 -2.51 0.22 -12.93
N ALA A 166 -2.25 -0.91 -12.26
CA ALA A 166 -2.33 -1.03 -10.82
C ALA A 166 -1.22 -0.21 -10.12
N LEU A 167 0.02 -0.23 -10.63
CA LEU A 167 1.12 0.59 -10.13
C LEU A 167 0.85 2.09 -10.32
N ALA A 168 0.30 2.48 -11.48
CA ALA A 168 -0.07 3.86 -11.74
C ALA A 168 -1.25 4.33 -10.87
N PHE A 169 -2.20 3.45 -10.52
CA PHE A 169 -3.20 3.73 -9.47
C PHE A 169 -2.57 3.94 -8.09
N LEU A 170 -1.59 3.11 -7.71
CA LEU A 170 -0.85 3.29 -6.46
C LEU A 170 -0.06 4.61 -6.42
N ASP A 171 0.40 5.08 -7.57
CA ASP A 171 1.06 6.37 -7.73
C ASP A 171 0.10 7.56 -7.83
N GLU A 172 -1.21 7.33 -7.88
CA GLU A 172 -2.24 8.35 -8.18
C GLU A 172 -2.04 9.02 -9.55
N ARG A 173 -1.51 8.27 -10.52
CA ARG A 173 -1.25 8.72 -11.89
C ARG A 173 -2.36 8.39 -12.87
N ASN A 174 -3.22 7.42 -12.55
CA ASN A 174 -4.34 7.06 -13.42
C ASN A 174 -5.36 8.20 -13.52
N ASP A 175 -5.92 8.39 -14.70
CA ASP A 175 -7.15 9.14 -14.92
C ASP A 175 -8.41 8.32 -14.55
N LEU A 176 -9.59 8.88 -14.80
CA LEU A 176 -10.86 8.22 -14.49
C LEU A 176 -11.14 6.99 -15.37
N ALA A 177 -10.75 7.02 -16.65
CA ALA A 177 -10.97 5.92 -17.58
C ALA A 177 -10.02 4.76 -17.27
N GLU A 178 -8.76 5.06 -16.97
CA GLU A 178 -7.75 4.12 -16.50
C GLU A 178 -8.18 3.46 -15.17
N ASN A 179 -8.70 4.26 -14.23
CA ASN A 179 -9.25 3.72 -12.99
C ASN A 179 -10.46 2.80 -13.24
N ARG A 180 -11.40 3.20 -14.11
CA ARG A 180 -12.52 2.34 -14.49
C ARG A 180 -12.02 1.02 -15.06
N ARG A 181 -11.10 1.09 -16.03
CA ARG A 181 -10.49 -0.10 -16.63
C ARG A 181 -9.85 -0.98 -15.56
N LEU A 182 -9.15 -0.41 -14.58
CA LEU A 182 -8.56 -1.18 -13.48
C LEU A 182 -9.63 -1.94 -12.69
N PHE A 183 -10.68 -1.24 -12.25
CA PHE A 183 -11.76 -1.82 -11.45
C PHE A 183 -12.62 -2.84 -12.20
N GLU A 184 -12.62 -2.87 -13.54
CA GLU A 184 -13.32 -3.89 -14.33
C GLU A 184 -12.78 -5.32 -14.13
N ALA A 185 -11.56 -5.50 -13.63
CA ALA A 185 -11.02 -6.84 -13.30
C ALA A 185 -11.44 -7.32 -11.91
N VAL A 186 -11.99 -6.44 -11.09
CA VAL A 186 -12.48 -6.80 -9.77
C VAL A 186 -13.80 -7.56 -9.95
N PRO A 187 -14.02 -8.69 -9.22
CA PRO A 187 -15.29 -9.39 -9.24
C PRO A 187 -16.47 -8.42 -8.98
N PRO A 188 -17.54 -8.44 -9.79
CA PRO A 188 -18.60 -7.45 -9.71
C PRO A 188 -19.23 -7.31 -8.33
N GLU A 189 -19.43 -8.42 -7.61
CA GLU A 189 -19.99 -8.40 -6.26
C GLU A 189 -19.02 -7.81 -5.21
N THR A 190 -17.72 -8.08 -5.33
CA THR A 190 -16.68 -7.44 -4.52
C THR A 190 -16.69 -5.93 -4.74
N LEU A 191 -16.70 -5.48 -6.01
CA LEU A 191 -16.74 -4.06 -6.36
C LEU A 191 -18.02 -3.39 -5.83
N LYS A 192 -19.17 -4.03 -5.98
CA LYS A 192 -20.47 -3.54 -5.47
C LYS A 192 -20.48 -3.42 -3.95
N ARG A 193 -20.00 -4.43 -3.22
CA ARG A 193 -19.84 -4.38 -1.75
C ARG A 193 -18.95 -3.22 -1.33
N PHE A 194 -17.80 -3.05 -2.01
CA PHE A 194 -16.87 -1.96 -1.77
C PHE A 194 -17.51 -0.59 -2.02
N LEU A 195 -18.17 -0.40 -3.16
CA LEU A 195 -18.83 0.87 -3.50
C LEU A 195 -19.97 1.21 -2.53
N ARG A 196 -20.77 0.22 -2.09
CA ARG A 196 -21.80 0.46 -1.06
C ARG A 196 -21.20 0.96 0.24
N GLN A 197 -20.10 0.36 0.71
CA GLN A 197 -19.41 0.85 1.91
C GLN A 197 -18.76 2.23 1.69
N LEU A 198 -18.20 2.47 0.50
CA LEU A 198 -17.57 3.75 0.14
C LEU A 198 -18.57 4.92 0.12
N LEU A 199 -19.80 4.65 -0.32
CA LEU A 199 -20.91 5.61 -0.36
C LEU A 199 -21.70 5.70 0.97
N GLY A 200 -21.38 4.85 1.95
CA GLY A 200 -22.10 4.79 3.23
C GLY A 200 -23.47 4.09 3.16
N LEU A 201 -23.73 3.34 2.09
CA LEU A 201 -24.99 2.63 1.81
C LEU A 201 -24.99 1.18 2.34
N GLY A 202 -24.43 0.98 3.54
CA GLY A 202 -24.37 -0.32 4.20
C GLY A 202 -24.35 -0.17 5.72
N GLY A 203 -25.35 -0.74 6.39
CA GLY A 203 -25.44 -0.79 7.85
C GLY A 203 -24.30 -1.65 8.42
N GLY A 204 -23.41 -1.00 9.16
CA GLY A 204 -22.42 -1.65 10.01
C GLY A 204 -22.45 -0.98 11.38
N ALA A 205 -22.52 -1.79 12.43
CA ALA A 205 -22.73 -1.39 13.82
C ALA A 205 -21.81 -0.23 14.27
N PRO A 206 -22.28 0.63 15.19
CA PRO A 206 -21.48 1.73 15.72
C PRO A 206 -20.22 1.19 16.41
N VAL A 207 -19.10 1.86 16.15
CA VAL A 207 -17.83 1.63 16.85
C VAL A 207 -18.03 2.05 18.31
N ALA A 208 -17.78 1.14 19.25
CA ALA A 208 -17.64 1.49 20.67
C ALA A 208 -16.58 2.59 20.79
N SER A 209 -16.96 3.72 21.36
CA SER A 209 -16.05 4.82 21.61
C SER A 209 -14.93 4.35 22.54
N GLU A 210 -13.69 4.33 22.04
CA GLU A 210 -12.53 4.40 22.91
C GLU A 210 -12.58 5.77 23.59
N ARG A 211 -13.07 5.77 24.83
CA ARG A 211 -12.80 6.85 25.77
C ARG A 211 -11.29 6.90 25.96
N THR A 212 -10.69 7.99 25.49
CA THR A 212 -9.37 8.44 25.88
C THR A 212 -9.23 8.44 27.40
N ALA A 213 -8.22 7.75 27.89
CA ALA A 213 -7.49 8.05 29.12
C ALA A 213 -6.01 8.15 28.77
#